data_AF-A0A939WUW6-F1
#
_entry.id   AF-A0A939WUW6-F1
#
_cell.length_a   1.000
_cell.length_b   1.000
_cell.length_c   1.000
_cell.angle_alpha   90.00
_cell.angle_beta   90.00
_cell.angle_gamma   90.00
#
_symmetry.space_group_name_H-M   'P 1'
#
loop_
_entity.id
_entity.type
_entity.pdbx_description
1 polymer ?
#
loop_
_entity_poly.entity_id
_entity_poly.type
_entity_poly.pdbx_seq_one_letter_code
_entity_poly.pdbx_strand_id
1 'polypeptide(L)'
;MKKFLISISMVLILALSACGSSKKEKEPENNGEKQQITSATTTVSATDGGTIVTEDGAAKIEIPAGAIDEDTEITMTLFEKKSFPNEDKLVSKVVTFEPTGLVFNKNVTITLTIDSTLSTVPANMAVVPAFLAGTKWSHREAGGDPIMGGDPIMAGDPIMGGDPIMAGDPIMGGDPIMMKAGHFSSYAFILVDVQPVDDNADTEPVEDPDTDSGDSDTDTSDTDTDTDTDTDTDTDTSEEPEVVQEPYTLSCTGQILCYDTETKKPLEECGTDTESEYFGQDAQHTDTCAERSFTKGGSEDYPTIIDNNTGLEWPKQYYGTAVAIGDAAAYCEELNYGGHDDWRLPEIQELISIIDYSAQYSFNKELFPDFPTKDAFWSNTVYPTNTTYHLGFNLTTSNASGVNSYSDTAEHNTLCVRGEVFRKGTIVFEEEQIEGGFVVTDTASGLQWTKSHVESKTWLDAIEYCRTLTYGGQKDWRLPNINELMSIVDFTKKKPATVFPDMDNLNLWSSTSRTKDEGDATTTAWILKTQTGLSSSMTKTSKYNAMCVRGGK
;
A
#
# COMPACT_ATOMS: atom_id res chain seq x y z
N MET A 1 48.21 -52.35 -16.83
CA MET A 1 49.39 -51.86 -16.08
C MET A 1 50.21 -50.93 -16.98
N LYS A 2 50.45 -49.69 -16.53
CA LYS A 2 51.32 -48.61 -17.09
C LYS A 2 50.80 -47.92 -18.36
N LYS A 3 50.85 -46.59 -18.54
CA LYS A 3 51.35 -45.44 -17.75
C LYS A 3 50.83 -44.13 -18.39
N PHE A 4 50.68 -43.09 -17.57
CA PHE A 4 50.52 -41.64 -17.80
C PHE A 4 51.25 -41.02 -19.02
N LEU A 5 50.68 -39.97 -19.66
CA LEU A 5 51.11 -38.55 -19.55
C LEU A 5 50.36 -37.56 -20.51
N ILE A 6 50.07 -36.40 -19.90
CA ILE A 6 49.62 -35.04 -20.29
C ILE A 6 50.17 -34.43 -21.61
N SER A 7 49.37 -33.59 -22.31
CA SER A 7 49.76 -32.30 -22.97
C SER A 7 48.55 -31.65 -23.71
N ILE A 8 47.92 -30.58 -23.19
CA ILE A 8 48.08 -29.13 -23.52
C ILE A 8 47.56 -28.66 -24.90
N SER A 9 46.50 -27.83 -24.82
CA SER A 9 46.07 -26.66 -25.61
C SER A 9 46.00 -26.67 -27.15
N MET A 10 44.84 -26.27 -27.69
CA MET A 10 44.79 -25.08 -28.55
C MET A 10 43.40 -24.43 -28.58
N VAL A 11 43.41 -23.13 -28.27
CA VAL A 11 42.33 -22.14 -28.29
C VAL A 11 41.91 -21.84 -29.73
N LEU A 12 40.61 -21.72 -30.00
CA LEU A 12 40.11 -21.07 -31.21
C LEU A 12 39.15 -19.93 -30.81
N ILE A 13 39.67 -18.71 -30.88
CA ILE A 13 38.93 -17.45 -30.80
C ILE A 13 38.31 -17.20 -32.17
N LEU A 14 37.00 -16.96 -32.23
CA LEU A 14 36.34 -16.32 -33.36
C LEU A 14 35.45 -15.20 -32.81
N ALA A 15 35.96 -13.99 -32.90
CA ALA A 15 35.22 -12.75 -32.75
C ALA A 15 34.49 -12.43 -34.06
N LEU A 16 33.20 -12.10 -33.97
CA LEU A 16 32.50 -11.32 -34.98
C LEU A 16 31.66 -10.26 -34.26
N SER A 17 32.05 -9.01 -34.49
CA SER A 17 31.39 -7.77 -34.09
C SER A 17 30.71 -7.13 -35.30
N ALA A 18 29.44 -6.73 -35.17
CA ALA A 18 28.85 -5.49 -35.72
C ALA A 18 27.35 -5.47 -35.32
N CYS A 19 26.92 -4.63 -34.36
CA CYS A 19 26.62 -3.19 -34.45
C CYS A 19 25.13 -2.92 -34.77
N GLY A 20 24.39 -2.49 -33.76
CA GLY A 20 23.04 -1.92 -33.86
C GLY A 20 22.74 -1.16 -32.56
N SER A 21 22.59 0.16 -32.64
CA SER A 21 22.48 1.05 -31.49
C SER A 21 21.07 1.05 -30.90
N SER A 22 20.97 0.78 -29.61
CA SER A 22 19.92 1.33 -28.74
C SER A 22 20.58 1.80 -27.46
N LYS A 23 20.27 3.05 -27.05
CA LYS A 23 20.73 3.61 -25.78
C LYS A 23 20.04 2.82 -24.67
N LYS A 24 20.75 1.86 -24.07
CA LYS A 24 20.41 1.34 -22.74
C LYS A 24 20.72 2.42 -21.72
N GLU A 25 19.70 2.85 -20.99
CA GLU A 25 19.90 3.49 -19.69
C GLU A 25 20.74 2.54 -18.83
N LYS A 26 21.73 3.10 -18.13
CA LYS A 26 22.61 2.35 -17.24
C LYS A 26 21.81 1.99 -15.99
N GLU A 27 21.47 0.71 -15.86
CA GLU A 27 21.32 0.09 -14.54
C GLU A 27 22.58 0.38 -13.71
N PRO A 28 22.47 0.66 -12.41
CA PRO A 28 23.63 0.61 -11.55
C PRO A 28 24.04 -0.86 -11.40
N GLU A 29 25.00 -1.30 -12.21
CA GLU A 29 25.73 -2.55 -12.04
C GLU A 29 26.45 -2.55 -10.67
N ASN A 30 25.82 -3.09 -9.63
CA ASN A 30 26.54 -3.53 -8.43
C ASN A 30 27.06 -4.95 -8.66
N ASN A 31 28.05 -5.09 -9.55
CA ASN A 31 28.54 -6.38 -10.03
C ASN A 31 29.67 -6.95 -9.13
N GLY A 32 29.41 -7.04 -7.83
CA GLY A 32 30.21 -7.84 -6.92
C GLY A 32 29.49 -9.14 -6.63
N GLU A 33 29.96 -10.28 -7.15
CA GLU A 33 29.37 -11.59 -6.80
C GLU A 33 29.26 -11.76 -5.27
N LYS A 34 28.08 -12.17 -4.79
CA LYS A 34 27.85 -12.53 -3.38
C LYS A 34 28.80 -13.66 -3.01
N GLN A 35 29.63 -13.46 -1.99
CA GLN A 35 30.66 -14.43 -1.62
C GLN A 35 30.05 -15.53 -0.73
N GLN A 36 29.83 -16.72 -1.29
CA GLN A 36 29.39 -17.88 -0.55
C GLN A 36 30.47 -18.39 0.42
N ILE A 37 30.06 -18.73 1.64
CA ILE A 37 30.92 -19.28 2.70
C ILE A 37 30.77 -20.80 2.75
N THR A 38 29.53 -21.28 2.89
CA THR A 38 29.22 -22.70 3.02
C THR A 38 27.75 -22.93 2.61
N SER A 39 27.40 -24.16 2.31
CA SER A 39 26.04 -24.58 2.00
C SER A 39 25.78 -25.98 2.54
N ALA A 40 24.58 -26.22 3.05
CA ALA A 40 24.12 -27.52 3.51
C ALA A 40 22.82 -27.89 2.78
N THR A 41 22.72 -29.11 2.26
CA THR A 41 21.52 -29.60 1.56
C THR A 41 21.03 -30.88 2.21
N THR A 42 19.73 -30.93 2.52
CA THR A 42 19.08 -32.08 3.15
C THR A 42 17.65 -32.20 2.65
N THR A 43 17.22 -33.43 2.33
CA THR A 43 15.79 -33.73 2.15
C THR A 43 15.09 -33.74 3.50
N VAL A 44 14.17 -32.80 3.71
CA VAL A 44 13.37 -32.66 4.92
C VAL A 44 12.05 -33.37 4.72
N SER A 45 11.62 -34.15 5.71
CA SER A 45 10.36 -34.90 5.62
C SER A 45 9.17 -34.03 6.00
N ALA A 46 8.08 -34.12 5.26
CA ALA A 46 6.81 -33.48 5.63
C ALA A 46 6.26 -34.03 6.94
N THR A 47 6.37 -35.33 7.18
CA THR A 47 5.77 -35.97 8.37
C THR A 47 6.63 -35.81 9.61
N ASP A 48 7.95 -35.82 9.46
CA ASP A 48 8.88 -35.84 10.61
C ASP A 48 9.57 -34.49 10.84
N GLY A 49 9.54 -33.58 9.86
CA GLY A 49 10.32 -32.36 9.87
C GLY A 49 11.81 -32.63 9.63
N GLY A 50 12.65 -31.70 10.06
CA GLY A 50 14.09 -31.82 9.90
C GLY A 50 14.88 -30.67 10.49
N THR A 51 16.20 -30.86 10.53
CA THR A 51 17.14 -29.82 10.95
C THR A 51 18.31 -29.80 9.98
N ILE A 52 18.69 -28.60 9.55
CA ILE A 52 19.84 -28.38 8.67
C ILE A 52 20.76 -27.41 9.40
N VAL A 53 22.05 -27.72 9.42
CA VAL A 53 23.09 -26.92 10.05
C VAL A 53 24.22 -26.75 9.05
N THR A 54 24.75 -25.54 8.91
CA THR A 54 25.92 -25.30 8.07
C THR A 54 27.16 -26.00 8.62
N GLU A 55 28.15 -26.28 7.78
CA GLU A 55 29.37 -26.97 8.22
C GLU A 55 30.13 -26.22 9.33
N ASP A 56 30.05 -24.89 9.33
CA ASP A 56 30.67 -24.04 10.35
C ASP A 56 29.80 -23.85 11.61
N GLY A 57 28.56 -24.37 11.61
CA GLY A 57 27.59 -24.24 12.70
C GLY A 57 27.01 -22.84 12.87
N ALA A 58 27.34 -21.88 12.00
CA ALA A 58 26.95 -20.47 12.13
C ALA A 58 25.48 -20.21 11.71
N ALA A 59 24.88 -21.12 10.94
CA ALA A 59 23.47 -21.08 10.60
C ALA A 59 22.81 -22.44 10.78
N LYS A 60 21.59 -22.42 11.32
CA LYS A 60 20.76 -23.60 11.54
C LYS A 60 19.32 -23.27 11.18
N ILE A 61 18.62 -24.22 10.58
CA ILE A 61 17.17 -24.17 10.41
C ILE A 61 16.53 -25.43 11.00
N GLU A 62 15.44 -25.24 11.74
CA GLU A 62 14.60 -26.28 12.30
C GLU A 62 13.20 -26.19 11.70
N ILE A 63 12.81 -27.23 10.99
CA ILE A 63 11.53 -27.35 10.29
C ILE A 63 10.69 -28.38 11.04
N PRO A 64 9.61 -27.98 11.73
CA PRO A 64 8.81 -28.93 12.49
C PRO A 64 8.00 -29.86 11.59
N ALA A 65 7.59 -31.01 12.14
CA ALA A 65 6.68 -31.94 11.49
C ALA A 65 5.39 -31.25 11.02
N GLY A 66 5.02 -31.46 9.76
CA GLY A 66 3.88 -30.85 9.09
C GLY A 66 4.06 -29.37 8.74
N ALA A 67 5.30 -28.86 8.75
CA ALA A 67 5.57 -27.51 8.24
C ALA A 67 5.59 -27.45 6.71
N ILE A 68 5.90 -28.55 6.01
CA ILE A 68 5.88 -28.65 4.55
C ILE A 68 4.86 -29.71 4.12
N ASP A 69 4.30 -29.57 2.91
CA ASP A 69 3.26 -30.47 2.40
C ASP A 69 3.79 -31.82 1.91
N GLU A 70 5.02 -31.83 1.39
CA GLU A 70 5.70 -33.03 0.90
C GLU A 70 7.20 -33.00 1.20
N ASP A 71 7.83 -34.17 1.16
CA ASP A 71 9.27 -34.30 1.40
C ASP A 71 10.04 -33.43 0.38
N THR A 72 10.78 -32.43 0.88
CA THR A 72 11.38 -31.38 0.05
C THR A 72 12.89 -31.35 0.25
N GLU A 73 13.65 -31.28 -0.84
CA GLU A 73 15.09 -31.02 -0.79
C GLU A 73 15.32 -29.54 -0.51
N ILE A 74 16.00 -29.25 0.60
CA ILE A 74 16.23 -27.89 1.07
C ILE A 74 17.73 -27.63 1.10
N THR A 75 18.16 -26.58 0.40
CA THR A 75 19.53 -26.07 0.43
C THR A 75 19.58 -24.78 1.22
N MET A 76 20.37 -24.74 2.29
CA MET A 76 20.68 -23.53 3.06
C MET A 76 22.09 -23.07 2.70
N THR A 77 22.24 -21.83 2.25
CA THR A 77 23.53 -21.24 1.84
C THR A 77 23.83 -20.01 2.67
N LEU A 78 25.04 -19.95 3.23
CA LEU A 78 25.53 -18.83 4.03
C LEU A 78 26.49 -17.98 3.21
N PHE A 79 26.29 -16.67 3.20
CA PHE A 79 27.09 -15.69 2.46
C PHE A 79 27.75 -14.68 3.39
N GLU A 80 28.89 -14.16 2.94
CA GLU A 80 29.46 -12.94 3.51
C GLU A 80 28.51 -11.76 3.28
N LYS A 81 28.59 -10.76 4.16
CA LYS A 81 27.78 -9.53 4.08
C LYS A 81 28.04 -8.72 2.80
N LYS A 82 29.25 -8.87 2.24
CA LYS A 82 29.69 -8.10 1.09
C LYS A 82 28.76 -8.30 -0.09
N SER A 83 28.42 -7.21 -0.78
CA SER A 83 27.50 -7.20 -1.92
C SER A 83 26.02 -7.39 -1.56
N PHE A 84 25.67 -7.37 -0.27
CA PHE A 84 24.28 -7.19 0.15
C PHE A 84 23.99 -5.71 0.43
N PRO A 85 22.73 -5.26 0.26
CA PRO A 85 22.34 -3.89 0.58
C PRO A 85 22.63 -3.56 2.04
N ASN A 86 23.11 -2.34 2.31
CA ASN A 86 23.46 -1.85 3.65
C ASN A 86 24.35 -2.83 4.43
N GLU A 87 25.40 -3.36 3.79
CA GLU A 87 26.31 -4.35 4.37
C GLU A 87 26.94 -3.92 5.71
N ASP A 88 27.04 -2.62 5.96
CA ASP A 88 27.52 -1.99 7.18
C ASP A 88 26.52 -2.08 8.35
N LYS A 89 25.21 -2.21 8.06
CA LYS A 89 24.16 -2.40 9.06
C LYS A 89 23.92 -3.87 9.41
N LEU A 90 24.39 -4.81 8.59
CA LEU A 90 24.29 -6.24 8.88
C LEU A 90 25.17 -6.58 10.09
N VAL A 91 24.60 -7.27 11.08
CA VAL A 91 25.33 -7.75 12.26
C VAL A 91 25.47 -9.27 12.29
N SER A 92 24.84 -9.97 11.35
CA SER A 92 25.13 -11.37 11.03
C SER A 92 25.55 -11.52 9.57
N LYS A 93 26.09 -12.68 9.23
CA LYS A 93 26.12 -13.19 7.85
C LYS A 93 24.70 -13.34 7.29
N VAL A 94 24.58 -13.46 5.97
CA VAL A 94 23.29 -13.62 5.29
C VAL A 94 23.06 -15.09 4.96
N VAL A 95 21.91 -15.63 5.35
CA VAL A 95 21.49 -16.98 4.96
C VAL A 95 20.44 -16.89 3.86
N THR A 96 20.52 -17.77 2.87
CA THR A 96 19.48 -17.92 1.84
C THR A 96 19.09 -19.40 1.73
N PHE A 97 17.93 -19.65 1.15
CA PHE A 97 17.39 -20.99 1.03
C PHE A 97 16.89 -21.30 -0.38
N GLU A 98 17.02 -22.56 -0.81
CA GLU A 98 16.38 -23.12 -1.99
C GLU A 98 15.50 -24.32 -1.58
N PRO A 99 14.34 -24.54 -2.23
CA PRO A 99 13.78 -23.73 -3.30
C PRO A 99 13.30 -22.35 -2.80
N THR A 100 13.59 -21.30 -3.57
CA THR A 100 13.19 -19.93 -3.20
C THR A 100 11.67 -19.84 -3.06
N GLY A 101 11.20 -19.15 -2.02
CA GLY A 101 9.76 -18.95 -1.80
C GLY A 101 9.01 -20.17 -1.22
N LEU A 102 9.70 -21.24 -0.80
CA LEU A 102 9.02 -22.35 -0.12
C LEU A 102 8.24 -21.86 1.10
N VAL A 103 6.97 -22.25 1.16
CA VAL A 103 5.99 -21.84 2.17
C VAL A 103 5.90 -22.88 3.27
N PHE A 104 5.79 -22.43 4.52
CA PHE A 104 5.57 -23.33 5.65
C PHE A 104 4.18 -23.20 6.27
N ASN A 105 3.50 -24.33 6.44
CA ASN A 105 2.26 -24.46 7.21
C ASN A 105 2.46 -24.20 8.72
N LYS A 106 3.71 -24.25 9.19
CA LYS A 106 4.12 -23.98 10.57
C LYS A 106 5.46 -23.28 10.58
N ASN A 107 5.64 -22.36 11.51
CA ASN A 107 6.89 -21.64 11.64
C ASN A 107 8.12 -22.52 11.77
N VAL A 108 9.11 -22.20 10.96
CA VAL A 108 10.47 -22.74 11.09
C VAL A 108 11.28 -21.82 11.98
N THR A 109 12.25 -22.39 12.69
CA THR A 109 13.21 -21.61 13.48
C THR A 109 14.49 -21.50 12.69
N ILE A 110 14.89 -20.29 12.33
CA ILE A 110 16.21 -20.02 11.77
C ILE A 110 17.08 -19.47 12.90
N THR A 111 18.27 -20.02 13.07
CA THR A 111 19.26 -19.58 14.05
C THR A 111 20.48 -19.06 13.29
N LEU A 112 20.90 -17.83 13.57
CA LEU A 112 22.12 -17.25 13.02
C LEU A 112 23.02 -16.75 14.15
N THR A 113 24.32 -16.94 13.97
CA THR A 113 25.32 -16.38 14.87
C THR A 113 25.56 -14.90 14.56
N ILE A 114 25.58 -14.05 15.59
CA ILE A 114 25.99 -12.65 15.45
C ILE A 114 27.51 -12.55 15.32
N ASP A 115 27.94 -11.64 14.46
CA ASP A 115 29.35 -11.37 14.23
C ASP A 115 30.07 -10.98 15.52
N SER A 116 31.25 -11.56 15.73
CA SER A 116 32.09 -11.34 16.91
C SER A 116 32.53 -9.88 17.11
N THR A 117 32.32 -9.02 16.12
CA THR A 117 32.71 -7.61 16.13
C THR A 117 31.72 -6.72 16.88
N LEU A 118 30.49 -7.17 17.11
CA LEU A 118 29.48 -6.44 17.87
C LEU A 118 29.44 -6.95 19.32
N SER A 119 29.99 -6.17 20.26
CA SER A 119 30.00 -6.53 21.68
C SER A 119 28.82 -5.97 22.48
N THR A 120 28.23 -4.87 22.01
CA THR A 120 27.13 -4.14 22.66
C THR A 120 26.32 -3.41 21.59
N VAL A 121 25.00 -3.35 21.73
CA VAL A 121 24.16 -2.56 20.82
C VAL A 121 24.44 -1.06 21.02
N PRO A 122 24.73 -0.29 19.94
CA PRO A 122 24.95 1.15 20.03
C PRO A 122 23.75 1.90 20.62
N ALA A 123 24.01 3.10 21.15
CA ALA A 123 22.95 3.97 21.66
C ALA A 123 21.93 4.28 20.54
N ASN A 124 20.64 4.28 20.90
CA ASN A 124 19.51 4.53 20.00
C ASN A 124 19.38 3.55 18.83
N MET A 125 19.98 2.36 18.93
CA MET A 125 19.81 1.29 17.94
C MET A 125 19.19 0.05 18.57
N ALA A 126 18.61 -0.80 17.73
CA ALA A 126 18.20 -2.14 18.07
C ALA A 126 18.72 -3.15 17.04
N VAL A 127 18.96 -4.39 17.46
CA VAL A 127 19.20 -5.51 16.56
C VAL A 127 17.88 -6.23 16.32
N VAL A 128 17.48 -6.34 15.05
CA VAL A 128 16.22 -6.97 14.64
C VAL A 128 16.47 -8.03 13.57
N PRO A 129 15.67 -9.11 13.55
CA PRO A 129 15.64 -10.02 12.41
C PRO A 129 15.06 -9.30 11.19
N ALA A 130 15.68 -9.51 10.04
CA ALA A 130 15.27 -8.94 8.77
C ALA A 130 15.35 -9.96 7.65
N PHE A 131 14.51 -9.76 6.64
CA PHE A 131 14.61 -10.48 5.38
C PHE A 131 14.82 -9.50 4.23
N LEU A 132 15.46 -9.97 3.17
CA LEU A 132 15.72 -9.16 1.99
C LEU A 132 14.49 -9.22 1.07
N ALA A 133 13.89 -8.07 0.79
CA ALA A 133 12.80 -7.90 -0.15
C ALA A 133 13.25 -6.98 -1.27
N GLY A 134 13.37 -7.51 -2.49
CA GLY A 134 14.00 -6.80 -3.60
C GLY A 134 15.43 -6.35 -3.25
N THR A 135 15.64 -5.03 -3.15
CA THR A 135 16.94 -4.44 -2.83
C THR A 135 17.07 -3.89 -1.40
N LYS A 136 16.07 -4.10 -0.54
CA LYS A 136 16.06 -3.57 0.83
C LYS A 136 15.76 -4.63 1.88
N TRP A 137 16.29 -4.40 3.09
CA TRP A 137 15.99 -5.24 4.25
C TRP A 137 14.68 -4.80 4.89
N SER A 138 13.70 -5.71 4.95
CA SER A 138 12.44 -5.53 5.66
C SER A 138 12.53 -6.14 7.06
N HIS A 139 11.98 -5.42 8.04
CA HIS A 139 11.99 -5.82 9.45
C HIS A 139 10.76 -5.24 10.16
N ARG A 140 10.47 -5.75 11.37
CA ARG A 140 9.47 -5.14 12.25
C ARG A 140 10.03 -3.85 12.85
N GLU A 141 9.22 -2.79 12.96
CA GLU A 141 9.64 -1.57 13.65
C GLU A 141 9.95 -1.85 15.13
N ALA A 142 11.08 -1.34 15.60
CA ALA A 142 11.50 -1.42 16.99
C ALA A 142 10.78 -0.31 17.80
N GLY A 143 9.51 -0.52 18.12
CA GLY A 143 8.72 0.49 18.84
C GLY A 143 7.29 0.10 19.26
N GLY A 144 6.79 -1.08 18.88
CA GLY A 144 5.51 -1.59 19.40
C GLY A 144 5.57 -1.86 20.91
N ASP A 145 4.46 -1.61 21.62
CA ASP A 145 4.37 -1.61 23.09
C ASP A 145 5.14 -2.79 23.74
N PRO A 146 6.25 -2.53 24.44
CA PRO A 146 7.00 -3.53 25.15
C PRO A 146 6.44 -3.59 26.57
N ILE A 147 5.55 -4.53 26.90
CA ILE A 147 5.32 -5.07 28.26
C ILE A 147 4.12 -6.02 28.26
N MET A 148 4.35 -7.26 28.70
CA MET A 148 3.62 -7.83 29.83
C MET A 148 4.51 -8.85 30.57
N GLY A 149 5.34 -8.29 31.46
CA GLY A 149 5.56 -8.81 32.81
C GLY A 149 6.39 -10.08 33.03
N GLY A 150 7.64 -9.88 33.46
CA GLY A 150 8.24 -10.69 34.54
C GLY A 150 9.57 -11.38 34.24
N ASP A 151 10.61 -10.87 34.91
CA ASP A 151 11.89 -11.48 35.30
C ASP A 151 13.13 -11.39 34.37
N PRO A 152 14.34 -11.24 34.96
CA PRO A 152 15.55 -10.76 34.29
C PRO A 152 16.32 -11.85 33.53
N ILE A 153 16.94 -11.44 32.41
CA ILE A 153 17.86 -12.22 31.59
C ILE A 153 19.13 -12.56 32.38
N MET A 154 19.41 -13.86 32.56
CA MET A 154 20.73 -14.38 32.90
C MET A 154 21.29 -15.18 31.73
N ALA A 155 22.61 -15.11 31.57
CA ALA A 155 23.37 -15.65 30.45
C ALA A 155 23.05 -17.12 30.12
N GLY A 156 22.68 -17.37 28.86
CA GLY A 156 22.60 -18.71 28.28
C GLY A 156 21.25 -19.11 27.68
N ASP A 157 20.20 -18.29 27.78
CA ASP A 157 18.90 -18.61 27.19
C ASP A 157 18.78 -18.10 25.75
N PRO A 158 18.34 -18.94 24.80
CA PRO A 158 18.17 -18.53 23.42
C PRO A 158 16.97 -17.58 23.30
N ILE A 159 17.24 -16.36 22.83
CA ILE A 159 16.25 -15.28 22.69
C ILE A 159 15.18 -15.73 21.68
N MET A 160 13.92 -15.76 22.11
CA MET A 160 12.80 -16.04 21.20
C MET A 160 12.61 -14.86 20.24
N GLY A 161 12.68 -15.16 18.94
CA GLY A 161 12.64 -14.16 17.87
C GLY A 161 11.30 -13.45 17.80
N GLY A 162 11.33 -12.15 18.05
CA GLY A 162 10.19 -11.24 17.96
C GLY A 162 10.47 -9.89 18.63
N ASP A 163 11.33 -9.92 19.65
CA ASP A 163 11.73 -8.74 20.40
C ASP A 163 13.07 -8.17 19.89
N PRO A 164 13.14 -6.86 19.62
CA PRO A 164 14.40 -6.21 19.31
C PRO A 164 15.37 -6.30 20.50
N ILE A 165 16.66 -6.56 20.24
CA ILE A 165 17.71 -6.41 21.25
C ILE A 165 18.09 -4.94 21.30
N MET A 166 17.94 -4.30 22.45
CA MET A 166 17.91 -2.85 22.56
C MET A 166 19.29 -2.25 22.87
N ALA A 167 19.40 -0.94 22.67
CA ALA A 167 20.59 -0.16 23.00
C ALA A 167 21.12 -0.47 24.41
N GLY A 168 22.41 -0.78 24.49
CA GLY A 168 23.08 -1.11 25.74
C GLY A 168 23.04 -2.59 26.14
N ASP A 169 22.23 -3.42 25.47
CA ASP A 169 22.25 -4.86 25.70
C ASP A 169 23.60 -5.45 25.24
N PRO A 170 24.26 -6.26 26.10
CA PRO A 170 25.49 -6.94 25.72
C PRO A 170 25.15 -8.05 24.72
N ILE A 171 25.84 -8.04 23.58
CA ILE A 171 25.78 -9.15 22.63
C ILE A 171 27.12 -9.85 22.73
N MET A 172 27.14 -11.09 23.25
CA MET A 172 28.36 -11.88 23.17
C MET A 172 28.49 -12.36 21.73
N GLY A 173 29.29 -11.66 20.94
CA GLY A 173 29.51 -12.01 19.56
C GLY A 173 29.95 -13.49 19.43
N GLY A 174 29.33 -14.22 18.52
CA GLY A 174 29.34 -15.69 18.51
C GLY A 174 28.05 -16.33 19.04
N ASP A 175 27.17 -15.56 19.69
CA ASP A 175 25.90 -16.07 20.20
C ASP A 175 24.91 -16.37 19.06
N PRO A 176 24.25 -17.54 19.09
CA PRO A 176 23.16 -17.86 18.19
C PRO A 176 21.89 -17.11 18.60
N ILE A 177 21.32 -16.34 17.67
CA ILE A 177 20.00 -15.71 17.83
C ILE A 177 19.02 -16.41 16.91
N MET A 178 17.83 -16.67 17.44
CA MET A 178 16.76 -17.32 16.70
C MET A 178 15.79 -16.29 16.12
N MET A 179 15.27 -16.58 14.95
CA MET A 179 14.12 -15.91 14.34
C MET A 179 13.14 -16.94 13.82
N LYS A 180 11.88 -16.56 13.76
CA LYS A 180 10.83 -17.36 13.13
C LYS A 180 10.65 -16.91 11.69
N ALA A 181 10.45 -17.87 10.80
CA ALA A 181 10.15 -17.62 9.40
C ALA A 181 8.97 -18.48 8.95
N GLY A 182 8.10 -17.88 8.14
CA GLY A 182 6.98 -18.56 7.47
C GLY A 182 7.32 -19.02 6.06
N HIS A 183 8.46 -18.62 5.50
CA HIS A 183 8.92 -19.01 4.17
C HIS A 183 10.44 -18.96 4.00
N PHE A 184 10.91 -19.20 2.79
CA PHE A 184 12.29 -19.01 2.35
C PHE A 184 12.53 -17.70 1.61
N SER A 185 13.30 -16.81 2.25
CA SER A 185 13.92 -15.60 1.70
C SER A 185 15.42 -15.56 2.08
N SER A 186 16.10 -14.46 1.81
CA SER A 186 17.39 -14.17 2.41
C SER A 186 17.18 -13.52 3.77
N TYR A 187 17.81 -14.02 4.82
CA TYR A 187 17.66 -13.50 6.18
C TYR A 187 18.98 -13.08 6.81
N ALA A 188 18.91 -12.08 7.68
CA ALA A 188 20.02 -11.62 8.50
C ALA A 188 19.50 -10.86 9.74
N PHE A 189 20.40 -10.57 10.68
CA PHE A 189 20.18 -9.58 11.72
C PHE A 189 20.79 -8.24 11.31
N ILE A 190 20.05 -7.15 11.50
CA ILE A 190 20.47 -5.78 11.15
C ILE A 190 20.37 -4.84 12.34
N LEU A 191 21.14 -3.74 12.30
CA LEU A 191 20.98 -2.59 13.17
C LEU A 191 19.95 -1.61 12.59
N VAL A 192 18.98 -1.23 13.40
CA VAL A 192 17.94 -0.24 13.07
C VAL A 192 17.93 0.87 14.10
N ASP A 193 17.68 2.09 13.67
CA ASP A 193 17.54 3.24 14.57
C ASP A 193 16.20 3.14 15.30
N VAL A 194 16.23 3.31 16.63
CA VAL A 194 15.04 3.39 17.47
C VAL A 194 14.67 4.86 17.61
N GLN A 195 13.60 5.29 16.94
CA GLN A 195 13.07 6.63 17.16
C GLN A 195 12.59 6.73 18.62
N PRO A 196 12.97 7.76 19.39
CA PRO A 196 12.36 7.98 20.70
C PRO A 196 10.86 8.20 20.48
N VAL A 197 10.02 7.51 21.26
CA VAL A 197 8.61 7.86 21.38
C VAL A 197 8.58 9.27 21.94
N ASP A 198 8.29 10.25 21.07
CA ASP A 198 8.17 11.63 21.49
C ASP A 198 6.80 11.80 22.16
N ASP A 199 6.77 11.60 23.47
CA ASP A 199 5.62 11.89 24.32
C ASP A 199 5.30 13.41 24.37
N ASN A 200 6.04 14.28 23.68
CA ASN A 200 5.82 15.72 23.63
C ASN A 200 6.04 16.33 22.23
N ALA A 201 5.25 15.91 21.23
CA ALA A 201 5.11 16.71 20.00
C ALA A 201 4.15 17.90 20.21
N ASP A 202 4.51 18.83 21.10
CA ASP A 202 3.94 20.19 21.11
C ASP A 202 4.79 21.08 20.21
N THR A 203 4.19 21.44 19.08
CA THR A 203 4.35 22.64 18.25
C THR A 203 5.60 23.52 18.44
N GLU A 204 6.40 23.63 17.38
CA GLU A 204 7.08 24.90 17.05
C GLU A 204 6.81 25.20 15.55
N PRO A 205 6.48 26.45 15.19
CA PRO A 205 6.01 26.82 13.87
C PRO A 205 7.20 26.90 12.89
N VAL A 206 7.09 26.21 11.76
CA VAL A 206 7.99 26.45 10.63
C VAL A 206 7.58 27.78 10.00
N GLU A 207 8.45 28.78 10.13
CA GLU A 207 8.30 30.08 9.50
C GLU A 207 8.25 29.95 7.97
N ASP A 208 7.22 30.58 7.42
CA ASP A 208 6.92 30.83 6.02
C ASP A 208 7.96 31.78 5.39
N PRO A 209 8.54 31.47 4.23
CA PRO A 209 9.08 32.49 3.36
C PRO A 209 8.16 32.70 2.15
N ASP A 210 7.37 33.77 2.31
CA ASP A 210 6.98 34.76 1.31
C ASP A 210 6.38 34.29 -0.02
N THR A 211 5.09 34.54 -0.10
CA THR A 211 4.39 35.02 -1.29
C THR A 211 5.12 36.22 -1.92
N ASP A 212 5.54 36.10 -3.19
CA ASP A 212 5.54 37.25 -4.09
C ASP A 212 4.78 36.91 -5.38
N SER A 213 3.68 37.63 -5.53
CA SER A 213 2.85 37.71 -6.71
C SER A 213 3.51 38.64 -7.72
N GLY A 214 3.77 38.16 -8.94
CA GLY A 214 4.17 39.06 -9.99
C GLY A 214 4.31 38.40 -11.35
N ASP A 215 3.56 38.98 -12.30
CA ASP A 215 3.86 39.03 -13.74
C ASP A 215 3.48 37.80 -14.58
N SER A 216 2.96 37.92 -15.79
CA SER A 216 2.28 38.97 -16.55
C SER A 216 1.74 38.28 -17.80
N ASP A 217 0.59 38.75 -18.29
CA ASP A 217 0.14 38.45 -19.64
C ASP A 217 1.22 38.82 -20.66
N THR A 218 1.66 37.87 -21.49
CA THR A 218 2.01 38.18 -22.87
C THR A 218 1.53 37.09 -23.82
N ASP A 219 0.50 37.50 -24.54
CA ASP A 219 0.04 37.03 -25.83
C ASP A 219 1.21 36.97 -26.83
N THR A 220 1.49 35.78 -27.38
CA THR A 220 2.10 35.65 -28.71
C THR A 220 1.50 34.46 -29.43
N SER A 221 0.64 34.80 -30.38
CA SER A 221 0.32 34.00 -31.55
C SER A 221 1.60 33.51 -32.23
N ASP A 222 1.67 32.21 -32.52
CA ASP A 222 2.35 31.74 -33.72
C ASP A 222 1.50 30.62 -34.34
N THR A 223 0.94 30.97 -35.50
CA THR A 223 0.43 30.07 -36.50
C THR A 223 1.59 29.35 -37.16
N ASP A 224 1.51 28.03 -37.28
CA ASP A 224 2.01 27.34 -38.46
C ASP A 224 1.18 26.09 -38.75
N THR A 225 0.47 26.18 -39.87
CA THR A 225 -0.09 25.10 -40.66
C THR A 225 1.04 24.35 -41.36
N ASP A 226 1.02 23.00 -41.36
CA ASP A 226 0.75 22.26 -42.61
C ASP A 226 0.85 20.72 -42.47
N THR A 227 -0.23 20.11 -42.97
CA THR A 227 -0.35 18.91 -43.83
C THR A 227 -0.09 17.49 -43.31
N ASP A 228 -1.20 16.74 -43.36
CA ASP A 228 -1.42 15.31 -43.56
C ASP A 228 -0.29 14.49 -44.20
N THR A 229 -0.13 13.26 -43.71
CA THR A 229 -0.20 12.07 -44.58
C THR A 229 -0.82 10.89 -43.84
N ASP A 230 -1.93 10.40 -44.40
CA ASP A 230 -2.52 9.09 -44.19
C ASP A 230 -1.47 7.97 -44.30
N THR A 231 -1.53 7.03 -43.37
CA THR A 231 -1.38 5.60 -43.69
C THR A 231 -2.30 4.78 -42.81
N ASP A 232 -3.41 4.35 -43.42
CA ASP A 232 -4.21 3.19 -43.02
C ASP A 232 -3.28 1.98 -42.82
N THR A 233 -3.31 1.42 -41.62
CA THR A 233 -3.01 0.01 -41.41
C THR A 233 -4.15 -0.58 -40.60
N ASP A 234 -5.10 -1.18 -41.31
CA ASP A 234 -6.03 -2.18 -40.79
C ASP A 234 -5.22 -3.33 -40.18
N THR A 235 -4.97 -3.24 -38.87
CA THR A 235 -4.70 -4.41 -38.05
C THR A 235 -6.02 -4.89 -37.50
N ASP A 236 -6.50 -5.98 -38.08
CA ASP A 236 -7.54 -6.86 -37.55
C ASP A 236 -7.06 -7.42 -36.20
N THR A 237 -7.19 -6.61 -35.15
CA THR A 237 -7.18 -7.07 -33.76
C THR A 237 -8.54 -7.67 -33.49
N SER A 238 -8.59 -9.00 -33.42
CA SER A 238 -9.68 -9.68 -32.76
C SER A 238 -9.77 -9.14 -31.33
N GLU A 239 -10.68 -8.20 -31.10
CA GLU A 239 -10.96 -7.64 -29.78
C GLU A 239 -11.39 -8.79 -28.87
N GLU A 240 -10.51 -9.12 -27.91
CA GLU A 240 -10.87 -9.93 -26.77
C GLU A 240 -12.06 -9.24 -26.08
N PRO A 241 -13.14 -9.95 -25.71
CA PRO A 241 -14.34 -9.31 -25.20
C PRO A 241 -14.00 -8.44 -23.99
N GLU A 242 -14.38 -7.16 -24.04
CA GLU A 242 -14.20 -6.26 -22.90
C GLU A 242 -14.86 -6.86 -21.66
N VAL A 243 -14.06 -7.10 -20.62
CA VAL A 243 -14.55 -7.60 -19.34
C VAL A 243 -15.28 -6.44 -18.66
N VAL A 244 -16.60 -6.50 -18.63
CA VAL A 244 -17.44 -5.54 -17.90
C VAL A 244 -17.28 -5.77 -16.40
N GLN A 245 -17.26 -4.68 -15.64
CA GLN A 245 -17.17 -4.75 -14.20
C GLN A 245 -18.42 -5.41 -13.59
N GLU A 246 -18.20 -6.45 -12.78
CA GLU A 246 -19.27 -7.14 -12.07
C GLU A 246 -19.86 -6.29 -10.92
N PRO A 247 -21.12 -6.54 -10.52
CA PRO A 247 -21.72 -5.88 -9.38
C PRO A 247 -20.91 -6.06 -8.10
N TYR A 248 -20.79 -5.00 -7.31
CA TYR A 248 -20.01 -5.00 -6.08
C TYR A 248 -20.65 -4.17 -4.98
N THR A 249 -20.27 -4.47 -3.74
CA THR A 249 -20.72 -3.77 -2.55
C THR A 249 -19.83 -2.57 -2.27
N LEU A 250 -20.42 -1.37 -2.13
CA LEU A 250 -19.67 -0.16 -1.76
C LEU A 250 -19.77 0.11 -0.26
N SER A 251 -18.63 0.04 0.42
CA SER A 251 -18.53 0.32 1.86
C SER A 251 -18.82 1.79 2.20
N CYS A 252 -19.49 2.02 3.31
CA CYS A 252 -19.58 3.33 3.94
C CYS A 252 -18.20 3.88 4.30
N THR A 253 -18.10 5.21 4.39
CA THR A 253 -16.84 5.91 4.72
C THR A 253 -16.41 5.72 6.17
N GLY A 254 -17.33 5.27 7.04
CA GLY A 254 -17.13 5.14 8.48
C GLY A 254 -17.59 6.36 9.27
N GLN A 255 -17.92 7.50 8.64
CA GLN A 255 -18.37 8.68 9.37
C GLN A 255 -19.71 8.47 10.06
N ILE A 256 -19.71 8.65 11.38
CA ILE A 256 -20.90 8.58 12.24
C ILE A 256 -21.13 9.86 13.05
N LEU A 257 -20.32 10.90 12.81
CA LEU A 257 -20.44 12.22 13.42
C LEU A 257 -20.80 13.24 12.35
N CYS A 258 -21.58 14.27 12.72
CA CYS A 258 -21.76 15.43 11.87
C CYS A 258 -20.85 16.56 12.32
N TYR A 259 -20.41 17.34 11.34
CA TYR A 259 -19.44 18.41 11.54
C TYR A 259 -20.07 19.72 11.08
N ASP A 260 -20.23 20.66 12.01
CA ASP A 260 -20.50 22.05 11.66
C ASP A 260 -19.19 22.86 11.65
N THR A 261 -19.27 24.17 11.41
CA THR A 261 -18.08 25.03 11.31
C THR A 261 -17.36 25.26 12.65
N GLU A 262 -17.97 24.92 13.78
CA GLU A 262 -17.47 25.25 15.12
C GLU A 262 -17.44 24.06 16.09
N THR A 263 -18.15 22.97 15.79
CA THR A 263 -18.36 21.81 16.66
C THR A 263 -18.48 20.50 15.87
N LYS A 264 -18.15 19.38 16.53
CA LYS A 264 -18.48 18.01 16.11
C LYS A 264 -19.60 17.49 16.99
N LYS A 265 -20.61 16.85 16.41
CA LYS A 265 -21.77 16.32 17.15
C LYS A 265 -22.00 14.84 16.81
N PRO A 266 -22.35 14.00 17.81
CA PRO A 266 -22.87 12.66 17.57
C PRO A 266 -24.08 12.67 16.63
N LEU A 267 -24.31 11.56 15.91
CA LEU A 267 -25.44 11.43 14.98
C LEU A 267 -26.79 11.78 15.62
N GLU A 268 -26.99 11.39 16.88
CA GLU A 268 -28.21 11.65 17.63
C GLU A 268 -28.44 13.15 17.89
N GLU A 269 -27.36 13.95 17.87
CA GLU A 269 -27.36 15.39 18.09
C GLU A 269 -27.31 16.21 16.80
N CYS A 270 -27.13 15.56 15.64
CA CYS A 270 -27.17 16.22 14.33
C CYS A 270 -28.56 16.75 13.96
N GLY A 271 -29.58 16.32 14.71
CA GLY A 271 -30.98 16.55 14.39
C GLY A 271 -31.48 15.60 13.31
N THR A 272 -32.66 15.01 13.54
CA THR A 272 -33.45 14.33 12.50
C THR A 272 -34.32 15.31 11.71
N ASP A 273 -34.26 16.60 12.09
CA ASP A 273 -34.98 17.67 11.44
C ASP A 273 -34.32 17.99 10.10
N THR A 274 -35.03 17.70 9.02
CA THR A 274 -34.60 17.99 7.64
C THR A 274 -34.45 19.48 7.37
N GLU A 275 -34.88 20.35 8.29
CA GLU A 275 -34.71 21.80 8.22
C GLU A 275 -33.45 22.30 8.96
N SER A 276 -32.70 21.42 9.63
CA SER A 276 -31.42 21.78 10.25
C SER A 276 -30.39 22.15 9.18
N GLU A 277 -29.68 23.26 9.38
CA GLU A 277 -28.69 23.81 8.43
C GLU A 277 -27.66 22.78 7.98
N TYR A 278 -27.27 21.87 8.88
CA TYR A 278 -26.20 20.89 8.66
C TYR A 278 -26.72 19.47 8.38
N PHE A 279 -28.02 19.32 8.04
CA PHE A 279 -28.63 18.04 7.68
C PHE A 279 -28.26 17.61 6.24
N GLY A 280 -28.01 16.32 6.04
CA GLY A 280 -27.62 15.72 4.75
C GLY A 280 -26.12 15.43 4.62
N GLN A 281 -25.41 15.34 5.74
CA GLN A 281 -24.00 14.93 5.78
C GLN A 281 -23.84 13.41 5.66
N ASP A 282 -22.61 12.96 5.41
CA ASP A 282 -22.24 11.54 5.24
C ASP A 282 -22.80 10.64 6.36
N ALA A 283 -22.64 11.05 7.63
CA ALA A 283 -23.12 10.30 8.79
C ALA A 283 -24.65 10.08 8.83
N GLN A 284 -25.42 10.88 8.09
CA GLN A 284 -26.88 10.79 8.03
C GLN A 284 -27.37 9.92 6.86
N HIS A 285 -26.46 9.33 6.09
CA HIS A 285 -26.75 8.50 4.91
C HIS A 285 -26.10 7.11 4.97
N THR A 286 -25.76 6.64 6.17
CA THR A 286 -25.15 5.31 6.41
C THR A 286 -26.06 4.14 6.01
N ASP A 287 -27.36 4.38 5.80
CA ASP A 287 -28.32 3.40 5.29
C ASP A 287 -28.25 3.18 3.77
N THR A 288 -27.50 4.02 3.05
CA THR A 288 -27.35 3.99 1.58
C THR A 288 -26.05 3.34 1.10
N CYS A 289 -25.24 2.83 2.02
CA CYS A 289 -23.99 2.12 1.75
C CYS A 289 -23.90 0.87 2.63
N ALA A 290 -22.95 -0.02 2.34
CA ALA A 290 -22.73 -1.19 3.17
C ALA A 290 -21.89 -0.85 4.41
N GLU A 291 -22.34 -1.32 5.57
CA GLU A 291 -21.55 -1.20 6.80
C GLU A 291 -20.17 -1.86 6.59
N ARG A 292 -19.13 -1.22 7.11
CA ARG A 292 -17.78 -1.75 7.06
C ARG A 292 -17.72 -3.04 7.87
N SER A 293 -17.30 -4.14 7.25
CA SER A 293 -17.41 -5.47 7.83
C SER A 293 -16.11 -6.23 7.69
N PHE A 294 -15.50 -6.59 8.81
CA PHE A 294 -14.19 -7.24 8.85
C PHE A 294 -14.20 -8.48 9.73
N THR A 295 -13.53 -9.54 9.27
CA THR A 295 -13.36 -10.81 10.01
C THR A 295 -11.88 -11.02 10.30
N LYS A 296 -11.54 -11.45 11.51
CA LYS A 296 -10.17 -11.86 11.83
C LYS A 296 -9.87 -13.20 11.16
N GLY A 297 -8.77 -13.27 10.42
CA GLY A 297 -8.25 -14.49 9.80
C GLY A 297 -6.86 -14.84 10.32
N GLY A 298 -6.20 -15.77 9.62
CA GLY A 298 -4.83 -16.18 9.91
C GLY A 298 -4.67 -16.94 11.23
N SER A 299 -3.41 -17.11 11.65
CA SER A 299 -3.04 -17.75 12.92
C SER A 299 -2.70 -16.70 13.98
N GLU A 300 -2.52 -17.13 15.24
CA GLU A 300 -2.08 -16.24 16.33
C GLU A 300 -0.74 -15.55 16.01
N ASP A 301 0.19 -16.26 15.39
CA ASP A 301 1.50 -15.73 14.98
C ASP A 301 1.46 -14.87 13.70
N TYR A 302 0.42 -15.01 12.88
CA TYR A 302 0.25 -14.30 11.60
C TYR A 302 -1.20 -13.89 11.39
N PRO A 303 -1.69 -12.95 12.22
CA PRO A 303 -3.07 -12.50 12.14
C PRO A 303 -3.35 -11.78 10.82
N THR A 304 -4.45 -12.11 10.17
CA THR A 304 -4.95 -11.36 9.00
C THR A 304 -6.30 -10.72 9.30
N ILE A 305 -6.71 -9.80 8.43
CA ILE A 305 -8.04 -9.19 8.42
C ILE A 305 -8.65 -9.40 7.05
N ILE A 306 -9.85 -9.99 7.02
CA ILE A 306 -10.65 -10.19 5.80
C ILE A 306 -11.70 -9.09 5.73
N ASP A 307 -11.70 -8.30 4.65
CA ASP A 307 -12.74 -7.34 4.31
C ASP A 307 -13.91 -8.08 3.67
N ASN A 308 -15.03 -8.21 4.39
CA ASN A 308 -16.19 -8.98 3.94
C ASN A 308 -16.94 -8.30 2.78
N ASN A 309 -16.69 -7.02 2.50
CA ASN A 309 -17.35 -6.30 1.40
C ASN A 309 -16.60 -6.48 0.07
N THR A 310 -15.27 -6.65 0.12
CA THR A 310 -14.43 -6.87 -1.07
C THR A 310 -14.00 -8.33 -1.24
N GLY A 311 -14.03 -9.12 -0.17
CA GLY A 311 -13.48 -10.49 -0.13
C GLY A 311 -11.95 -10.52 -0.01
N LEU A 312 -11.29 -9.36 0.11
CA LEU A 312 -9.84 -9.25 0.21
C LEU A 312 -9.35 -9.54 1.61
N GLU A 313 -8.14 -10.08 1.70
CA GLU A 313 -7.47 -10.35 2.97
C GLU A 313 -6.16 -9.56 3.06
N TRP A 314 -5.87 -9.06 4.26
CA TRP A 314 -4.80 -8.12 4.56
C TRP A 314 -3.99 -8.61 5.75
N PRO A 315 -2.64 -8.52 5.76
CA PRO A 315 -1.85 -8.81 6.94
C PRO A 315 -2.15 -7.79 8.05
N LYS A 316 -2.34 -8.25 9.28
CA LYS A 316 -2.56 -7.34 10.41
C LYS A 316 -1.26 -6.72 10.92
N GLN A 317 -0.13 -7.37 10.66
CA GLN A 317 1.18 -6.91 11.11
C GLN A 317 1.91 -6.15 10.01
N TYR A 318 2.47 -5.00 10.36
CA TYR A 318 3.30 -4.21 9.48
C TYR A 318 4.77 -4.62 9.63
N TYR A 319 5.41 -5.05 8.53
CA TYR A 319 6.87 -5.25 8.45
C TYR A 319 7.50 -4.35 7.38
N GLY A 320 6.73 -3.40 6.85
CA GLY A 320 7.20 -2.51 5.81
C GLY A 320 8.23 -1.51 6.34
N THR A 321 9.13 -1.11 5.47
CA THR A 321 9.79 0.19 5.56
C THR A 321 9.33 0.99 4.35
N ALA A 322 9.46 2.32 4.38
CA ALA A 322 9.19 3.12 3.20
C ALA A 322 10.19 2.74 2.10
N VAL A 323 9.69 2.26 0.96
CA VAL A 323 10.51 1.77 -0.16
C VAL A 323 9.97 2.25 -1.50
N ALA A 324 10.78 2.13 -2.55
CA ALA A 324 10.34 2.41 -3.92
C ALA A 324 9.28 1.39 -4.37
N ILE A 325 8.42 1.77 -5.31
CA ILE A 325 7.30 0.93 -5.76
C ILE A 325 7.74 -0.46 -6.24
N GLY A 326 8.89 -0.55 -6.91
CA GLY A 326 9.44 -1.83 -7.38
C GLY A 326 9.85 -2.76 -6.24
N ASP A 327 10.46 -2.23 -5.17
CA ASP A 327 10.78 -3.00 -3.97
C ASP A 327 9.50 -3.36 -3.18
N ALA A 328 8.49 -2.49 -3.17
CA ALA A 328 7.19 -2.74 -2.52
C ALA A 328 6.43 -3.88 -3.21
N ALA A 329 6.39 -3.87 -4.55
CA ALA A 329 5.78 -4.94 -5.33
C ALA A 329 6.51 -6.28 -5.11
N ALA A 330 7.85 -6.28 -5.20
CA ALA A 330 8.66 -7.46 -4.92
C ALA A 330 8.47 -7.98 -3.49
N TYR A 331 8.38 -7.08 -2.49
CA TYR A 331 8.07 -7.44 -1.12
C TYR A 331 6.77 -8.22 -1.01
N CYS A 332 5.69 -7.73 -1.65
CA CYS A 332 4.41 -8.43 -1.58
C CYS A 332 4.41 -9.74 -2.36
N GLU A 333 5.05 -9.80 -3.53
CA GLU A 333 5.14 -11.04 -4.34
C GLU A 333 5.96 -12.13 -3.63
N GLU A 334 6.97 -11.75 -2.85
CA GLU A 334 7.78 -12.68 -2.05
C GLU A 334 7.20 -12.93 -0.64
N LEU A 335 6.19 -12.15 -0.23
CA LEU A 335 5.60 -12.26 1.10
C LEU A 335 4.91 -13.60 1.21
N ASN A 336 5.34 -14.40 2.18
CA ASN A 336 4.50 -15.45 2.73
C ASN A 336 4.08 -15.12 4.15
N TYR A 337 2.78 -14.99 4.33
CA TYR A 337 2.16 -14.62 5.60
C TYR A 337 0.88 -15.43 5.81
N GLY A 338 0.72 -16.03 6.99
CA GLY A 338 -0.48 -16.80 7.32
C GLY A 338 -0.69 -18.07 6.49
N GLY A 339 0.38 -18.63 5.88
CA GLY A 339 0.29 -19.80 5.00
C GLY A 339 -0.13 -19.48 3.57
N HIS A 340 0.01 -18.23 3.14
CA HIS A 340 -0.36 -17.73 1.82
C HIS A 340 0.83 -17.05 1.15
N ASP A 341 1.05 -17.31 -0.15
CA ASP A 341 2.11 -16.77 -1.02
C ASP A 341 1.56 -15.99 -2.23
N ASP A 342 0.26 -15.77 -2.29
CA ASP A 342 -0.45 -15.02 -3.34
C ASP A 342 -0.66 -13.55 -2.97
N TRP A 343 0.22 -13.01 -2.12
CA TRP A 343 0.19 -11.62 -1.73
C TRP A 343 0.67 -10.73 -2.87
N ARG A 344 0.07 -9.55 -2.97
CA ARG A 344 0.41 -8.54 -3.98
C ARG A 344 0.21 -7.15 -3.41
N LEU A 345 0.79 -6.16 -4.07
CA LEU A 345 0.48 -4.78 -3.79
C LEU A 345 -0.98 -4.48 -4.22
N PRO A 346 -1.78 -3.75 -3.42
CA PRO A 346 -3.18 -3.47 -3.74
C PRO A 346 -3.30 -2.51 -4.90
N GLU A 347 -4.38 -2.61 -5.65
CA GLU A 347 -4.84 -1.53 -6.53
C GLU A 347 -5.40 -0.38 -5.68
N ILE A 348 -5.40 0.84 -6.20
CA ILE A 348 -5.80 2.03 -5.44
C ILE A 348 -7.24 1.91 -4.92
N GLN A 349 -8.14 1.26 -5.67
CA GLN A 349 -9.53 1.04 -5.27
C GLN A 349 -9.65 0.05 -4.10
N GLU A 350 -8.72 -0.90 -3.99
CA GLU A 350 -8.64 -1.85 -2.87
C GLU A 350 -8.11 -1.14 -1.63
N LEU A 351 -7.05 -0.33 -1.79
CA LEU A 351 -6.51 0.46 -0.68
C LEU A 351 -7.56 1.44 -0.13
N ILE A 352 -8.37 2.07 -0.99
CA ILE A 352 -9.47 2.95 -0.58
C ILE A 352 -10.56 2.21 0.22
N SER A 353 -10.85 0.93 -0.09
CA SER A 353 -11.95 0.20 0.56
C SER A 353 -11.75 0.07 2.08
N ILE A 354 -10.49 -0.06 2.51
CA ILE A 354 -10.11 -0.20 3.92
C ILE A 354 -9.85 1.14 4.61
N ILE A 355 -9.98 2.28 3.94
CA ILE A 355 -9.87 3.61 4.55
C ILE A 355 -11.12 3.93 5.38
N ASP A 356 -10.90 4.28 6.65
CA ASP A 356 -11.94 4.73 7.59
C ASP A 356 -11.86 6.26 7.77
N TYR A 357 -12.70 6.99 7.05
CA TYR A 357 -12.73 8.45 7.06
C TYR A 357 -13.31 9.06 8.35
N SER A 358 -13.69 8.24 9.34
CA SER A 358 -13.99 8.72 10.70
C SER A 358 -12.77 8.71 11.61
N ALA A 359 -11.77 7.88 11.29
CA ALA A 359 -10.57 7.73 12.10
C ALA A 359 -9.66 8.95 11.95
N GLN A 360 -8.86 9.20 12.99
CA GLN A 360 -7.91 10.32 13.04
C GLN A 360 -6.84 10.23 11.94
N TYR A 361 -6.50 9.03 11.47
CA TYR A 361 -5.45 8.78 10.47
C TYR A 361 -5.87 7.75 9.41
N SER A 362 -7.18 7.65 9.19
CA SER A 362 -7.86 6.86 8.15
C SER A 362 -7.57 5.36 8.04
N PHE A 363 -6.74 4.78 8.90
CA PHE A 363 -6.78 3.33 9.21
C PHE A 363 -7.44 3.09 10.56
N ASN A 364 -8.30 2.08 10.60
CA ASN A 364 -8.90 1.62 11.85
C ASN A 364 -7.80 0.95 12.70
N LYS A 365 -7.37 1.62 13.78
CA LYS A 365 -6.29 1.16 14.66
C LYS A 365 -6.60 -0.17 15.37
N GLU A 366 -7.86 -0.56 15.52
CA GLU A 366 -8.20 -1.88 16.08
C GLU A 366 -7.87 -3.01 15.09
N LEU A 367 -8.04 -2.73 13.79
CA LEU A 367 -7.73 -3.64 12.69
C LEU A 367 -6.25 -3.61 12.33
N PHE A 368 -5.64 -2.42 12.28
CA PHE A 368 -4.26 -2.17 11.85
C PHE A 368 -3.48 -1.38 12.92
N PRO A 369 -3.18 -1.98 14.09
CA PRO A 369 -2.57 -1.26 15.21
C PRO A 369 -1.13 -0.83 14.97
N ASP A 370 -0.37 -1.61 14.19
CA ASP A 370 1.07 -1.42 13.97
C ASP A 370 1.39 -0.60 12.71
N PHE A 371 0.37 -0.14 11.97
CA PHE A 371 0.58 0.55 10.71
C PHE A 371 0.92 2.03 10.92
N PRO A 372 1.93 2.57 10.20
CA PRO A 372 2.30 3.97 10.28
C PRO A 372 1.11 4.90 10.05
N THR A 373 0.87 5.78 11.00
CA THR A 373 -0.14 6.85 10.88
C THR A 373 0.53 8.12 10.37
N LYS A 374 -0.09 8.81 9.41
CA LYS A 374 0.40 10.04 8.75
C LYS A 374 1.40 9.86 7.60
N ASP A 375 1.38 8.72 6.93
CA ASP A 375 2.23 8.48 5.76
C ASP A 375 1.42 8.06 4.53
N ALA A 376 2.11 7.92 3.40
CA ALA A 376 1.55 7.40 2.17
C ALA A 376 1.75 5.89 2.05
N PHE A 377 0.73 5.21 1.54
CA PHE A 377 0.76 3.79 1.21
C PHE A 377 0.69 3.61 -0.30
N TRP A 378 1.57 2.75 -0.81
CA TRP A 378 1.60 2.42 -2.22
C TRP A 378 0.36 1.66 -2.67
N SER A 379 -0.04 1.90 -3.91
CA SER A 379 -0.86 0.99 -4.70
C SER A 379 -0.13 0.66 -6.00
N ASN A 380 -0.49 -0.46 -6.62
CA ASN A 380 0.05 -0.89 -7.90
C ASN A 380 -0.59 -0.17 -9.10
N THR A 381 -1.49 0.79 -8.86
CA THR A 381 -2.17 1.50 -9.94
C THR A 381 -1.26 2.56 -10.55
N VAL A 382 -0.86 2.36 -11.81
CA VAL A 382 -0.06 3.32 -12.57
C VAL A 382 -0.85 4.63 -12.77
N TYR A 383 -0.18 5.78 -12.59
CA TYR A 383 -0.80 7.07 -12.84
C TYR A 383 -0.90 7.36 -14.36
N PRO A 384 -2.11 7.54 -14.94
CA PRO A 384 -2.30 7.58 -16.40
C PRO A 384 -1.67 8.81 -17.09
N THR A 385 -1.27 9.82 -16.31
CA THR A 385 -0.60 11.02 -16.85
C THR A 385 0.92 10.83 -16.96
N ASN A 386 1.52 9.98 -16.12
CA ASN A 386 2.94 9.68 -16.17
C ASN A 386 3.19 8.25 -15.67
N THR A 387 3.65 7.36 -16.56
CA THR A 387 3.88 5.95 -16.24
C THR A 387 5.08 5.71 -15.33
N THR A 388 5.89 6.74 -15.03
CA THR A 388 6.93 6.68 -14.00
C THR A 388 6.41 7.11 -12.62
N TYR A 389 5.08 7.13 -12.47
CA TYR A 389 4.38 7.46 -11.24
C TYR A 389 3.34 6.40 -10.96
N HIS A 390 3.18 6.06 -9.69
CA HIS A 390 2.10 5.21 -9.20
C HIS A 390 1.21 6.00 -8.23
N LEU A 391 -0.03 5.54 -8.12
CA LEU A 391 -0.97 6.08 -7.16
C LEU A 391 -0.68 5.52 -5.76
N GLY A 392 -1.00 6.32 -4.76
CA GLY A 392 -1.00 5.90 -3.37
C GLY A 392 -2.02 6.69 -2.56
N PHE A 393 -2.32 6.22 -1.37
CA PHE A 393 -3.20 6.91 -0.44
C PHE A 393 -2.40 7.57 0.67
N ASN A 394 -2.53 8.89 0.80
CA ASN A 394 -1.83 9.72 1.78
C ASN A 394 -2.68 9.95 3.02
N LEU A 395 -2.19 9.52 4.18
CA LEU A 395 -2.88 9.63 5.47
C LEU A 395 -2.43 10.84 6.30
N THR A 396 -1.63 11.75 5.75
CA THR A 396 -1.14 12.94 6.46
C THR A 396 -2.28 13.87 6.89
N THR A 397 -2.01 14.78 7.83
CA THR A 397 -2.93 15.84 8.27
C THR A 397 -2.87 17.11 7.39
N SER A 398 -2.05 17.09 6.33
CA SER A 398 -1.90 18.19 5.36
C SER A 398 -2.95 18.14 4.25
N ASN A 399 -3.20 19.24 3.53
CA ASN A 399 -4.14 19.29 2.40
C ASN A 399 -3.85 18.28 1.26
N ALA A 400 -2.68 17.63 1.28
CA ALA A 400 -2.31 16.54 0.39
C ALA A 400 -2.82 15.15 0.82
N SER A 401 -3.72 15.04 1.80
CA SER A 401 -4.33 13.74 2.14
C SER A 401 -5.22 13.22 1.02
N GLY A 402 -5.34 11.90 0.90
CA GLY A 402 -6.14 11.23 -0.12
C GLY A 402 -5.32 10.56 -1.20
N VAL A 403 -5.96 10.26 -2.32
CA VAL A 403 -5.33 9.63 -3.48
C VAL A 403 -4.41 10.64 -4.16
N ASN A 404 -3.12 10.32 -4.23
CA ASN A 404 -2.09 11.11 -4.88
C ASN A 404 -1.27 10.25 -5.83
N SER A 405 -0.50 10.91 -6.70
CA SER A 405 0.50 10.28 -7.56
C SER A 405 1.91 10.58 -7.04
N TYR A 406 2.78 9.57 -7.04
CA TYR A 406 4.15 9.68 -6.57
C TYR A 406 5.11 9.09 -7.59
N SER A 407 6.30 9.66 -7.73
CA SER A 407 7.33 9.11 -8.62
C SER A 407 7.76 7.72 -8.14
N ASP A 408 8.09 6.81 -9.06
CA ASP A 408 8.45 5.43 -8.73
C ASP A 408 9.70 5.30 -7.84
N THR A 409 10.53 6.36 -7.78
CA THR A 409 11.72 6.45 -6.93
C THR A 409 11.43 7.01 -5.53
N ALA A 410 10.20 7.47 -5.26
CA ALA A 410 9.81 7.93 -3.93
C ALA A 410 9.70 6.72 -2.98
N GLU A 411 9.84 6.97 -1.67
CA GLU A 411 9.76 5.92 -0.67
C GLU A 411 8.48 6.06 0.13
N HIS A 412 7.60 5.06 0.04
CA HIS A 412 6.31 5.02 0.73
C HIS A 412 6.05 3.63 1.32
N ASN A 413 5.08 3.55 2.23
CA ASN A 413 4.80 2.35 3.00
C ASN A 413 4.11 1.29 2.14
N THR A 414 4.36 0.03 2.50
CA THR A 414 3.83 -1.13 1.77
C THR A 414 2.79 -1.85 2.62
N LEU A 415 1.59 -2.00 2.09
CA LEU A 415 0.56 -2.86 2.65
C LEU A 415 0.19 -3.86 1.55
N CYS A 416 0.41 -5.15 1.80
CA CYS A 416 0.03 -6.19 0.85
C CYS A 416 -1.43 -6.59 1.02
N VAL A 417 -1.99 -7.16 -0.04
CA VAL A 417 -3.33 -7.70 -0.09
C VAL A 417 -3.31 -9.03 -0.84
N ARG A 418 -4.27 -9.90 -0.56
CA ARG A 418 -4.52 -11.10 -1.36
C ARG A 418 -6.00 -11.26 -1.67
N GLY A 419 -6.30 -12.08 -2.67
CA GLY A 419 -7.63 -12.29 -3.22
C GLY A 419 -7.80 -11.71 -4.62
N GLU A 420 -8.95 -12.01 -5.23
CA GLU A 420 -9.32 -11.52 -6.57
C GLU A 420 -9.31 -9.99 -6.61
N VAL A 421 -8.78 -9.41 -7.70
CA VAL A 421 -8.70 -7.96 -7.87
C VAL A 421 -10.10 -7.35 -7.78
N PHE A 422 -10.31 -6.50 -6.77
CA PHE A 422 -11.56 -5.80 -6.59
C PHE A 422 -11.82 -4.87 -7.77
N ARG A 423 -13.07 -4.83 -8.25
CA ARG A 423 -13.52 -3.91 -9.32
C ARG A 423 -12.73 -4.05 -10.63
N LYS A 424 -12.35 -5.28 -10.98
CA LYS A 424 -11.78 -5.61 -12.29
C LYS A 424 -12.81 -5.41 -13.41
N GLY A 425 -12.40 -4.73 -14.48
CA GLY A 425 -13.20 -4.56 -15.70
C GLY A 425 -13.54 -3.10 -16.01
N THR A 426 -14.23 -2.89 -17.12
CA THR A 426 -14.67 -1.57 -17.58
C THR A 426 -15.93 -1.14 -16.84
N ILE A 427 -15.95 0.11 -16.36
CA ILE A 427 -17.14 0.72 -15.76
C ILE A 427 -18.17 0.99 -16.86
N VAL A 428 -19.43 0.60 -16.62
CA VAL A 428 -20.53 0.81 -17.57
C VAL A 428 -21.63 1.65 -16.92
N PHE A 429 -21.93 2.77 -17.57
CA PHE A 429 -23.02 3.66 -17.20
C PHE A 429 -24.18 3.53 -18.19
N GLU A 430 -25.40 3.49 -17.67
CA GLU A 430 -26.64 3.52 -18.46
C GLU A 430 -27.33 4.87 -18.32
N GLU A 431 -27.67 5.50 -19.44
CA GLU A 431 -28.38 6.78 -19.47
C GLU A 431 -29.88 6.59 -19.70
N GLU A 432 -30.70 7.05 -18.76
CA GLU A 432 -32.14 7.12 -18.89
C GLU A 432 -32.59 8.57 -19.15
N GLN A 433 -33.26 8.80 -20.28
CA GLN A 433 -33.83 10.11 -20.58
C GLN A 433 -35.05 10.40 -19.70
N ILE A 434 -35.05 11.58 -19.08
CA ILE A 434 -36.16 12.08 -18.25
C ILE A 434 -36.63 13.47 -18.73
N GLU A 435 -37.72 13.97 -18.15
CA GLU A 435 -38.13 15.36 -18.37
C GLU A 435 -37.06 16.31 -17.81
N GLY A 436 -36.41 17.07 -18.70
CA GLY A 436 -35.39 18.06 -18.33
C GLY A 436 -33.95 17.55 -18.22
N GLY A 437 -33.65 16.29 -18.60
CA GLY A 437 -32.27 15.78 -18.61
C GLY A 437 -32.14 14.27 -18.70
N PHE A 438 -31.14 13.72 -18.00
CA PHE A 438 -30.82 12.29 -17.95
C PHE A 438 -30.45 11.87 -16.52
N VAL A 439 -30.91 10.68 -16.12
CA VAL A 439 -30.38 9.97 -14.97
C VAL A 439 -29.35 8.96 -15.47
N VAL A 440 -28.19 8.92 -14.82
CA VAL A 440 -27.10 8.00 -15.17
C VAL A 440 -27.00 6.92 -14.09
N THR A 441 -27.11 5.65 -14.46
CA THR A 441 -27.02 4.52 -13.54
C THR A 441 -25.66 3.85 -13.68
N ASP A 442 -24.92 3.73 -12.58
CA ASP A 442 -23.77 2.84 -12.46
C ASP A 442 -24.30 1.42 -12.21
N THR A 443 -24.18 0.56 -13.22
CA THR A 443 -24.73 -0.80 -13.17
C THR A 443 -24.01 -1.71 -12.18
N ALA A 444 -22.76 -1.40 -11.81
CA ALA A 444 -21.96 -2.21 -10.92
C ALA A 444 -22.20 -1.86 -9.45
N SER A 445 -22.35 -0.57 -9.10
CA SER A 445 -22.68 -0.14 -7.73
C SER A 445 -24.18 0.00 -7.44
N GLY A 446 -25.01 0.06 -8.49
CA GLY A 446 -26.44 0.36 -8.37
C GLY A 446 -26.76 1.82 -8.02
N LEU A 447 -25.77 2.72 -8.02
CA LEU A 447 -25.96 4.14 -7.77
C LEU A 447 -26.57 4.84 -9.00
N GLN A 448 -27.45 5.80 -8.75
CA GLN A 448 -27.99 6.68 -9.77
C GLN A 448 -27.53 8.11 -9.56
N TRP A 449 -27.18 8.78 -10.65
CA TRP A 449 -26.54 10.08 -10.65
C TRP A 449 -27.29 11.07 -11.52
N THR A 450 -27.28 12.34 -11.12
CA THR A 450 -27.62 13.44 -12.03
C THR A 450 -26.56 13.55 -13.12
N LYS A 451 -26.93 13.65 -14.39
CA LYS A 451 -25.94 13.87 -15.47
C LYS A 451 -25.26 15.24 -15.39
N SER A 452 -26.02 16.28 -15.02
CA SER A 452 -25.50 17.63 -14.84
C SER A 452 -24.94 17.85 -13.44
N HIS A 453 -23.99 18.78 -13.33
CA HIS A 453 -23.49 19.29 -12.06
C HIS A 453 -23.97 20.71 -11.80
N VAL A 454 -23.88 21.15 -10.55
CA VAL A 454 -24.02 22.56 -10.17
C VAL A 454 -22.65 23.15 -9.88
N GLU A 455 -22.42 24.38 -10.34
CA GLU A 455 -21.16 25.08 -10.14
C GLU A 455 -21.16 26.01 -8.92
N SER A 456 -19.95 26.32 -8.43
CA SER A 456 -19.69 27.42 -7.50
C SER A 456 -20.49 27.39 -6.19
N LYS A 457 -20.59 26.20 -5.58
CA LYS A 457 -21.25 25.97 -4.29
C LYS A 457 -20.23 25.86 -3.16
N THR A 458 -20.53 26.49 -2.02
CA THR A 458 -19.89 26.08 -0.77
C THR A 458 -20.30 24.65 -0.44
N TRP A 459 -19.57 23.99 0.44
CA TRP A 459 -19.89 22.61 0.81
C TRP A 459 -21.31 22.48 1.37
N LEU A 460 -21.72 23.41 2.22
CA LEU A 460 -23.07 23.45 2.78
C LEU A 460 -24.13 23.72 1.70
N ASP A 461 -23.89 24.67 0.80
CA ASP A 461 -24.82 24.95 -0.30
C ASP A 461 -24.96 23.75 -1.27
N ALA A 462 -23.92 22.92 -1.38
CA ALA A 462 -23.94 21.71 -2.20
C ALA A 462 -24.80 20.61 -1.58
N ILE A 463 -24.69 20.41 -0.25
CA ILE A 463 -25.60 19.53 0.51
C ILE A 463 -27.04 20.00 0.35
N GLU A 464 -27.29 21.28 0.58
CA GLU A 464 -28.61 21.91 0.44
C GLU A 464 -29.20 21.71 -0.96
N TYR A 465 -28.38 21.95 -1.98
CA TYR A 465 -28.79 21.80 -3.36
C TYR A 465 -29.26 20.37 -3.65
N CYS A 466 -28.45 19.37 -3.30
CA CYS A 466 -28.81 17.99 -3.61
C CYS A 466 -30.02 17.50 -2.82
N ARG A 467 -30.12 17.78 -1.52
CA ARG A 467 -31.23 17.30 -0.68
C ARG A 467 -32.59 17.91 -1.03
N THR A 468 -32.61 19.11 -1.64
CA THR A 468 -33.84 19.78 -2.07
C THR A 468 -34.16 19.55 -3.55
N LEU A 469 -33.25 18.87 -4.28
CA LEU A 469 -33.39 18.61 -5.69
C LEU A 469 -34.57 17.67 -5.95
N THR A 470 -35.48 18.11 -6.82
CA THR A 470 -36.45 17.21 -7.47
C THR A 470 -36.02 17.02 -8.91
N TYR A 471 -35.54 15.83 -9.25
CA TYR A 471 -35.01 15.49 -10.57
C TYR A 471 -35.48 14.09 -10.99
N GLY A 472 -36.00 13.97 -12.22
CA GLY A 472 -36.58 12.71 -12.71
C GLY A 472 -37.79 12.23 -11.92
N GLY A 473 -38.51 13.14 -11.25
CA GLY A 473 -39.62 12.79 -10.34
C GLY A 473 -39.18 12.27 -8.96
N GLN A 474 -37.88 12.19 -8.71
CA GLN A 474 -37.27 11.69 -7.46
C GLN A 474 -36.82 12.85 -6.57
N LYS A 475 -36.77 12.62 -5.25
CA LYS A 475 -36.52 13.65 -4.22
C LYS A 475 -35.51 13.23 -3.14
N ASP A 476 -35.01 12.02 -3.24
CA ASP A 476 -34.05 11.38 -2.35
C ASP A 476 -32.60 11.57 -2.86
N TRP A 477 -32.37 12.64 -3.62
CA TRP A 477 -31.05 13.04 -4.07
C TRP A 477 -30.25 13.58 -2.88
N ARG A 478 -28.96 13.29 -2.86
CA ARG A 478 -28.02 13.77 -1.85
C ARG A 478 -26.65 14.02 -2.44
N LEU A 479 -25.83 14.74 -1.69
CA LEU A 479 -24.43 14.90 -2.05
C LEU A 479 -23.72 13.55 -1.83
N PRO A 480 -22.97 13.03 -2.82
CA PRO A 480 -22.28 11.75 -2.70
C PRO A 480 -21.20 11.82 -1.63
N ASN A 481 -20.98 10.71 -0.93
CA ASN A 481 -19.80 10.59 -0.08
C ASN A 481 -18.54 10.34 -0.94
N ILE A 482 -17.36 10.38 -0.32
CA ILE A 482 -16.11 10.25 -1.07
C ILE A 482 -15.94 8.87 -1.72
N ASN A 483 -16.41 7.79 -1.08
CA ASN A 483 -16.35 6.44 -1.65
C ASN A 483 -17.20 6.32 -2.92
N GLU A 484 -18.37 6.96 -2.95
CA GLU A 484 -19.24 7.02 -4.12
C GLU A 484 -18.62 7.84 -5.25
N LEU A 485 -18.02 8.98 -4.95
CA LEU A 485 -17.29 9.73 -5.98
C LEU A 485 -16.10 8.94 -6.53
N MET A 486 -15.37 8.22 -5.68
CA MET A 486 -14.29 7.33 -6.15
C MET A 486 -14.84 6.13 -6.97
N SER A 487 -16.12 5.81 -6.85
CA SER A 487 -16.75 4.73 -7.62
C SER A 487 -16.83 5.05 -9.11
N ILE A 488 -16.97 6.33 -9.49
CA ILE A 488 -17.05 6.71 -10.91
C ILE A 488 -15.68 6.91 -11.57
N VAL A 489 -14.58 6.82 -10.84
CA VAL A 489 -13.23 7.08 -11.37
C VAL A 489 -12.69 5.88 -12.14
N ASP A 490 -12.22 6.14 -13.35
CA ASP A 490 -11.45 5.19 -14.17
C ASP A 490 -9.99 5.67 -14.22
N PHE A 491 -9.11 5.00 -13.47
CA PHE A 491 -7.69 5.33 -13.38
C PHE A 491 -6.88 5.01 -14.64
N THR A 492 -7.51 4.45 -15.68
CA THR A 492 -6.90 4.32 -17.01
C THR A 492 -7.14 5.56 -17.88
N LYS A 493 -8.05 6.46 -17.48
CA LYS A 493 -8.45 7.66 -18.22
C LYS A 493 -7.87 8.93 -17.61
N LYS A 494 -7.91 10.03 -18.38
CA LYS A 494 -7.54 11.37 -17.91
C LYS A 494 -8.24 12.44 -18.74
N LYS A 495 -8.52 13.57 -18.09
CA LYS A 495 -9.16 14.75 -18.69
C LYS A 495 -10.50 14.44 -19.42
N PRO A 496 -11.50 13.82 -18.77
CA PRO A 496 -11.56 13.43 -17.35
C PRO A 496 -11.09 11.98 -17.10
N ALA A 497 -10.74 11.65 -15.86
CA ALA A 497 -10.39 10.32 -15.37
C ALA A 497 -11.63 9.49 -15.02
N THR A 498 -12.58 9.42 -15.96
CA THR A 498 -13.82 8.65 -15.85
C THR A 498 -14.39 8.43 -17.24
N VAL A 499 -15.22 7.39 -17.38
CA VAL A 499 -16.10 7.17 -18.54
C VAL A 499 -17.53 7.66 -18.31
N PHE A 500 -17.78 8.39 -17.21
CA PHE A 500 -19.08 8.99 -16.93
C PHE A 500 -19.49 9.94 -18.06
N PRO A 501 -20.71 9.82 -18.62
CA PRO A 501 -21.14 10.59 -19.78
C PRO A 501 -21.06 12.10 -19.58
N ASP A 502 -20.43 12.80 -20.52
CA ASP A 502 -20.30 14.27 -20.57
C ASP A 502 -19.68 14.90 -19.29
N MET A 503 -18.80 14.17 -18.60
CA MET A 503 -18.09 14.69 -17.43
C MET A 503 -17.02 15.73 -17.82
N ASP A 504 -17.08 16.90 -17.21
CA ASP A 504 -16.07 17.96 -17.36
C ASP A 504 -14.88 17.78 -16.41
N ASN A 505 -13.86 18.63 -16.56
CA ASN A 505 -12.75 18.76 -15.61
C ASN A 505 -13.17 19.60 -14.40
N LEU A 506 -13.64 18.94 -13.35
CA LEU A 506 -14.30 19.52 -12.19
C LEU A 506 -13.57 19.15 -10.89
N ASN A 507 -13.80 19.97 -9.86
CA ASN A 507 -13.59 19.58 -8.47
C ASN A 507 -14.98 19.35 -7.86
N LEU A 508 -15.31 18.11 -7.53
CA LEU A 508 -16.61 17.72 -7.00
C LEU A 508 -16.55 17.61 -5.48
N TRP A 509 -17.46 18.29 -4.79
CA TRP A 509 -17.68 18.12 -3.36
C TRP A 509 -18.21 16.72 -3.04
N SER A 510 -17.65 16.10 -2.00
CA SER A 510 -18.29 15.00 -1.30
C SER A 510 -18.98 15.49 -0.02
N SER A 511 -19.94 14.73 0.49
CA SER A 511 -20.54 14.91 1.82
C SER A 511 -19.61 14.47 2.96
N THR A 512 -18.49 13.80 2.66
CA THR A 512 -17.52 13.32 3.65
C THR A 512 -16.66 14.48 4.14
N SER A 513 -16.72 14.74 5.45
CA SER A 513 -15.82 15.71 6.09
C SER A 513 -14.41 15.14 6.20
N ARG A 514 -13.38 15.98 6.35
CA ARG A 514 -12.04 15.46 6.67
C ARG A 514 -11.75 15.57 8.15
N THR A 515 -11.60 14.43 8.83
CA THR A 515 -11.08 14.35 10.19
C THR A 515 -9.58 14.66 10.21
N LYS A 516 -9.12 15.44 11.20
CA LYS A 516 -7.71 15.83 11.38
C LYS A 516 -7.15 15.31 12.69
N ASP A 517 -7.75 15.71 13.81
CA ASP A 517 -7.38 15.27 15.15
C ASP A 517 -8.60 15.01 16.05
N GLU A 518 -8.42 14.22 17.11
CA GLU A 518 -9.44 14.00 18.14
C GLU A 518 -9.79 15.33 18.84
N GLY A 519 -10.83 16.02 18.37
CA GLY A 519 -11.33 17.21 19.07
C GLY A 519 -11.79 18.34 18.17
N ASP A 520 -11.24 18.44 16.96
CA ASP A 520 -11.43 19.62 16.14
C ASP A 520 -12.67 19.56 15.24
N ALA A 521 -13.36 20.70 15.16
CA ALA A 521 -14.31 21.00 14.11
C ALA A 521 -13.59 20.94 12.77
N THR A 522 -14.17 20.22 11.80
CA THR A 522 -13.52 20.02 10.50
C THR A 522 -13.96 21.14 9.56
N THR A 523 -13.10 22.14 9.40
CA THR A 523 -13.29 23.22 8.43
C THR A 523 -13.13 22.76 6.98
N THR A 524 -12.76 21.50 6.77
CA THR A 524 -12.47 20.91 5.46
C THR A 524 -13.32 19.68 5.17
N ALA A 525 -13.66 19.47 3.90
CA ALA A 525 -14.33 18.28 3.38
C ALA A 525 -13.57 17.73 2.16
N TRP A 526 -13.82 16.47 1.82
CA TRP A 526 -13.15 15.80 0.71
C TRP A 526 -13.74 16.23 -0.64
N ILE A 527 -12.88 16.34 -1.64
CA ILE A 527 -13.23 16.56 -3.03
C ILE A 527 -12.60 15.50 -3.93
N LEU A 528 -13.25 15.22 -5.05
CA LEU A 528 -12.69 14.49 -6.19
C LEU A 528 -12.30 15.48 -7.30
N LYS A 529 -11.09 15.33 -7.85
CA LYS A 529 -10.65 16.04 -9.06
C LYS A 529 -10.92 15.16 -10.28
N THR A 530 -12.01 15.38 -11.00
CA THR A 530 -12.39 14.51 -12.14
C THR A 530 -11.37 14.56 -13.28
N GLN A 531 -10.54 15.61 -13.37
CA GLN A 531 -9.47 15.69 -14.36
C GLN A 531 -8.45 14.55 -14.22
N THR A 532 -8.14 14.14 -12.99
CA THR A 532 -7.02 13.23 -12.66
C THR A 532 -7.44 12.00 -11.86
N GLY A 533 -8.65 11.98 -11.30
CA GLY A 533 -9.11 10.91 -10.40
C GLY A 533 -8.56 11.02 -8.97
N LEU A 534 -7.77 12.07 -8.69
CA LEU A 534 -7.16 12.28 -7.37
C LEU A 534 -8.16 12.87 -6.38
N SER A 535 -7.96 12.59 -5.10
CA SER A 535 -8.76 13.16 -4.02
C SER A 535 -7.91 14.05 -3.11
N SER A 536 -8.54 15.08 -2.55
CA SER A 536 -7.91 16.01 -1.62
C SER A 536 -8.97 16.62 -0.71
N SER A 537 -8.58 17.38 0.31
CA SER A 537 -9.53 18.11 1.13
C SER A 537 -9.45 19.61 0.92
N MET A 538 -10.60 20.27 0.90
CA MET A 538 -10.71 21.71 0.75
C MET A 538 -11.55 22.33 1.87
N THR A 539 -11.34 23.62 2.13
CA THR A 539 -12.12 24.38 3.11
C THR A 539 -13.58 24.44 2.70
N LYS A 540 -14.51 24.14 3.61
CA LYS A 540 -15.96 24.07 3.37
C LYS A 540 -16.57 25.37 2.83
N THR A 541 -15.93 26.52 3.09
CA THR A 541 -16.33 27.84 2.59
C THR A 541 -15.85 28.14 1.17
N SER A 542 -14.92 27.35 0.63
CA SER A 542 -14.49 27.44 -0.77
C SER A 542 -15.62 27.00 -1.70
N LYS A 543 -15.60 27.49 -2.94
CA LYS A 543 -16.64 27.20 -3.93
C LYS A 543 -16.15 26.18 -4.96
N TYR A 544 -16.84 25.05 -5.03
CA TYR A 544 -16.59 23.97 -6.00
C TYR A 544 -17.90 23.45 -6.59
N ASN A 545 -17.79 22.41 -7.41
CA ASN A 545 -18.92 21.85 -8.12
C ASN A 545 -19.56 20.72 -7.29
N ALA A 546 -20.81 20.39 -7.56
CA ALA A 546 -21.48 19.26 -6.94
C ALA A 546 -22.33 18.50 -7.97
N MET A 547 -22.31 17.18 -7.85
CA MET A 547 -23.20 16.27 -8.56
C MET A 547 -23.98 15.51 -7.50
N CYS A 548 -25.23 15.14 -7.78
CA CYS A 548 -26.09 14.49 -6.80
C CYS A 548 -26.24 13.01 -7.13
N VAL A 549 -26.32 12.20 -6.08
CA VAL A 549 -26.47 10.75 -6.16
C VAL A 549 -27.71 10.31 -5.38
N ARG A 550 -28.23 9.13 -5.72
CA ARG A 550 -29.26 8.42 -4.96
C ARG A 550 -29.08 6.91 -5.09
N GLY A 551 -29.82 6.17 -4.28
CA GLY A 551 -29.75 4.71 -4.24
C GLY A 551 -28.51 4.22 -3.52
N GLY A 552 -28.08 3.02 -3.86
CA GLY A 552 -26.99 2.30 -3.20
C GLY A 552 -27.48 1.21 -2.25
N LYS A 553 -26.84 0.04 -2.38
CA LYS A 553 -26.54 -0.93 -1.32
C LYS A 553 -25.61 -2.01 -1.85
#